data_AF-A0A1D2A519-F1
#
_entry.id   AF-A0A1D2A519-F1
#
_cell.length_a   1.000
_cell.length_b   1.000
_cell.length_c   1.000
_cell.angle_alpha   90.00
_cell.angle_beta   90.00
_cell.angle_gamma   90.00
#
_symmetry.space_group_name_H-M   'P 1'
#
loop_
_entity.id
_entity.type
_entity.pdbx_description
1 polymer ?
#
loop_
_entity_poly.entity_id
_entity_poly.type
_entity_poly.pdbx_seq_one_letter_code
_entity_poly.pdbx_strand_id
1 'polypeptide(L)'
;MRSALIKACALGLLGLAAIRTAPLMASHGVGHTLQLLDAKEPFLVRAGLGRLHFLLNLESTHRMALESQAVPRILSLLDQPRIDPGVAHSALEVLLRLAERQEGREALLEANVPATLATFVARIETGSEKRSGAVLQAARELALQLLGPLDDRGQA
;
A
#
# COMPACT_ATOMS: atom_id res chain seq x y z
N MET A 1 -3.28 -16.31 48.11
CA MET A 1 -3.15 -14.88 47.74
C MET A 1 -1.87 -14.53 46.96
N ARG A 2 -0.67 -14.95 47.38
CA ARG A 2 0.60 -14.60 46.68
C ARG A 2 0.69 -15.03 45.20
N SER A 3 0.17 -16.20 44.84
CA SER A 3 0.20 -16.71 43.44
C SER A 3 -0.64 -15.86 42.47
N ALA A 4 -1.78 -15.33 42.90
CA ALA A 4 -2.64 -14.50 42.06
C ALA A 4 -2.02 -13.13 41.76
N LEU A 5 -1.35 -12.54 42.75
CA LEU A 5 -0.66 -11.26 42.59
C LEU A 5 0.53 -11.36 41.60
N ILE A 6 1.30 -12.46 41.68
CA ILE A 6 2.42 -12.73 40.77
C ILE A 6 1.91 -12.93 39.34
N LYS A 7 0.83 -13.69 39.14
CA LYS A 7 0.21 -13.88 37.82
C LYS A 7 -0.31 -12.56 37.23
N ALA A 8 -0.95 -11.73 38.05
CA ALA A 8 -1.42 -10.41 37.62
C ALA A 8 -0.25 -9.48 37.22
N CYS A 9 0.84 -9.49 37.98
CA CYS A 9 2.05 -8.72 37.63
C CYS A 9 2.70 -9.24 36.33
N ALA A 10 2.78 -10.56 36.15
CA ALA A 10 3.34 -11.17 34.94
C ALA A 10 2.49 -10.84 33.69
N LEU A 11 1.16 -10.92 33.79
CA LEU A 11 0.24 -10.50 32.72
C LEU A 11 0.35 -9.01 32.43
N GLY A 12 0.47 -8.17 33.46
CA GLY A 12 0.69 -6.74 33.30
C GLY A 12 2.00 -6.42 32.57
N LEU A 13 3.09 -7.08 32.94
CA LEU A 13 4.40 -6.91 32.29
C LEU A 13 4.39 -7.41 30.84
N LEU A 14 3.74 -8.54 30.56
CA LEU A 14 3.58 -9.05 29.19
C LEU A 14 2.72 -8.12 28.33
N GLY A 15 1.63 -7.58 28.87
CA GLY A 15 0.81 -6.58 28.19
C GLY A 15 1.59 -5.31 27.89
N LEU A 16 2.35 -4.80 28.86
CA LEU A 16 3.18 -3.60 28.69
C LEU A 16 4.31 -3.81 27.66
N ALA A 17 4.93 -4.99 27.68
CA ALA A 17 5.93 -5.37 26.69
C ALA A 17 5.31 -5.44 25.29
N ALA A 18 4.15 -6.09 25.14
CA ALA A 18 3.45 -6.18 23.86
C ALA A 18 3.07 -4.80 23.29
N ILE A 19 2.59 -3.87 24.14
CA ILE A 19 2.27 -2.49 23.73
C ILE A 19 3.52 -1.75 23.23
N ARG A 20 4.69 -1.98 23.84
CA ARG A 20 5.94 -1.33 23.43
C ARG A 20 6.61 -1.98 22.23
N THR A 21 6.51 -3.29 22.08
CA THR A 21 7.16 -4.02 20.98
C THR A 21 6.31 -4.04 19.71
N ALA A 22 4.98 -3.94 19.81
CA ALA A 22 4.11 -3.96 18.63
C ALA A 22 4.42 -2.85 17.62
N PRO A 23 4.65 -1.57 18.00
CA PRO A 23 5.05 -0.52 17.07
C PRO A 23 6.42 -0.78 16.41
N LEU A 24 7.36 -1.36 17.15
CA LEU A 24 8.69 -1.71 16.64
C LEU A 24 8.65 -2.91 15.67
N MET A 25 7.80 -3.89 15.93
CA MET A 25 7.59 -5.01 15.01
C MET A 25 6.87 -4.55 13.74
N ALA A 26 5.93 -3.62 13.89
CA ALA A 26 5.21 -2.99 12.79
C ALA A 26 6.15 -2.15 11.89
N SER A 27 7.08 -1.41 12.49
CA SER A 27 8.07 -0.61 11.77
C SER A 27 9.03 -1.45 10.93
N HIS A 28 9.60 -2.50 11.52
CA HIS A 28 10.44 -3.45 10.80
C HIS A 28 9.66 -4.20 9.72
N GLY A 29 8.36 -4.44 9.96
CA GLY A 29 7.44 -5.02 8.99
C GLY A 29 7.35 -4.20 7.71
N VAL A 30 7.10 -2.89 7.81
CA VAL A 30 6.99 -1.99 6.65
C VAL A 30 8.31 -1.91 5.89
N GLY A 31 9.43 -1.71 6.58
CA GLY A 31 10.75 -1.63 5.95
C GLY A 31 11.09 -2.90 5.16
N HIS A 32 10.86 -4.08 5.75
CA HIS A 32 11.11 -5.34 5.06
C HIS A 32 10.17 -5.57 3.87
N THR A 33 8.89 -5.18 3.97
CA THR A 33 7.98 -5.25 2.81
C THR A 33 8.42 -4.39 1.66
N LEU A 34 8.96 -3.20 1.93
CA LEU A 34 9.43 -2.29 0.90
C LEU A 34 10.71 -2.79 0.21
N GLN A 35 11.57 -3.52 0.94
CA GLN A 35 12.73 -4.20 0.33
C GLN A 35 12.33 -5.28 -0.68
N LEU A 36 11.20 -5.96 -0.45
CA LEU A 36 10.71 -6.98 -1.39
C LEU A 36 10.22 -6.37 -2.72
N LEU A 37 9.94 -5.06 -2.77
CA LEU A 37 9.59 -4.39 -4.02
C LEU A 37 10.78 -4.25 -4.98
N ASP A 38 12.00 -4.33 -4.44
CA ASP A 38 13.25 -4.26 -5.22
C ASP A 38 13.65 -5.64 -5.79
N ALA A 39 12.86 -6.69 -5.52
CA ALA A 39 13.09 -8.04 -6.04
C ALA A 39 12.85 -8.12 -7.56
N LYS A 40 13.56 -9.04 -8.23
CA LYS A 40 13.38 -9.26 -9.67
C LYS A 40 12.19 -10.16 -9.98
N GLU A 41 11.84 -11.02 -9.02
CA GLU A 41 10.82 -12.04 -9.16
C GLU A 41 9.43 -11.44 -8.83
N PRO A 42 8.48 -11.42 -9.79
CA PRO A 42 7.15 -10.82 -9.56
C PRO A 42 6.41 -11.41 -8.37
N PHE A 43 6.62 -12.70 -8.06
CA PHE A 43 6.07 -13.34 -6.88
C PHE A 43 6.51 -12.68 -5.56
N LEU A 44 7.80 -12.31 -5.44
CA LEU A 44 8.32 -11.67 -4.24
C LEU A 44 7.81 -10.24 -4.11
N VAL A 45 7.73 -9.50 -5.22
CA VAL A 45 7.15 -8.16 -5.25
C VAL A 45 5.68 -8.21 -4.80
N ARG A 46 4.90 -9.16 -5.33
CA ARG A 46 3.50 -9.38 -4.91
C ARG A 46 3.38 -9.75 -3.44
N ALA A 47 4.27 -10.59 -2.92
CA ALA A 47 4.30 -10.93 -1.50
C ALA A 47 4.58 -9.69 -0.62
N GLY A 48 5.51 -8.82 -1.06
CA GLY A 48 5.79 -7.53 -0.43
C GLY A 48 4.57 -6.62 -0.41
N LEU A 49 3.92 -6.43 -1.57
CA LEU A 49 2.71 -5.61 -1.71
C LEU A 49 1.54 -6.15 -0.88
N GLY A 50 1.29 -7.46 -0.92
CA GLY A 50 0.22 -8.09 -0.16
C GLY A 50 0.43 -7.97 1.36
N ARG A 51 1.68 -8.14 1.83
CA ARG A 51 1.99 -7.92 3.25
C ARG A 51 1.88 -6.45 3.63
N LEU A 52 2.30 -5.52 2.77
CA LEU A 52 2.14 -4.09 2.99
C LEU A 52 0.65 -3.72 3.08
N HIS A 53 -0.19 -4.21 2.16
CA HIS A 53 -1.64 -4.01 2.19
C HIS A 53 -2.24 -4.46 3.54
N PHE A 54 -1.83 -5.64 4.02
CA PHE A 54 -2.26 -6.13 5.34
C PHE A 54 -1.78 -5.24 6.49
N LEU A 55 -0.52 -4.82 6.46
CA LEU A 55 0.07 -3.99 7.51
C LEU A 55 -0.66 -2.65 7.62
N LEU A 56 -1.06 -2.03 6.51
CA LEU A 56 -1.75 -0.74 6.47
C LEU A 56 -3.11 -0.71 7.19
N ASN A 57 -3.65 -1.86 7.61
CA ASN A 57 -4.81 -1.90 8.53
C ASN A 57 -4.48 -1.36 9.92
N LEU A 58 -3.21 -1.32 10.29
CA LEU A 58 -2.74 -0.75 11.55
C LEU A 58 -2.46 0.75 11.35
N GLU A 59 -2.95 1.58 12.26
CA GLU A 59 -2.75 3.03 12.15
C GLU A 59 -1.27 3.44 12.18
N SER A 60 -0.48 2.79 13.03
CA SER A 60 0.95 3.08 13.16
C SER A 60 1.74 2.77 11.89
N THR A 61 1.36 1.74 11.13
CA THR A 61 2.08 1.36 9.89
C THR A 61 1.72 2.24 8.72
N HIS A 62 0.52 2.85 8.70
CA HIS A 62 0.09 3.73 7.62
C HIS A 62 1.01 4.95 7.51
N ARG A 63 1.18 5.69 8.61
CA ARG A 63 2.11 6.82 8.67
C ARG A 63 3.54 6.39 8.34
N MET A 64 3.98 5.27 8.89
CA MET A 64 5.33 4.76 8.62
C MET A 64 5.55 4.38 7.16
N ALA A 65 4.55 3.86 6.46
CA ALA A 65 4.65 3.56 5.04
C ALA A 65 4.84 4.85 4.21
N LEU A 66 4.11 5.92 4.55
CA LEU A 66 4.28 7.23 3.93
C LEU A 66 5.69 7.79 4.18
N GLU A 67 6.14 7.80 5.44
CA GLU A 67 7.49 8.26 5.82
C GLU A 67 8.60 7.43 5.16
N SER A 68 8.37 6.13 4.96
CA SER A 68 9.32 5.20 4.34
C SER A 68 9.29 5.23 2.80
N GLN A 69 8.67 6.24 2.19
CA GLN A 69 8.64 6.42 0.74
C GLN A 69 7.94 5.25 0.01
N ALA A 70 6.88 4.67 0.60
CA ALA A 70 6.12 3.60 -0.04
C ALA A 70 5.47 4.05 -1.36
N VAL A 71 4.88 5.25 -1.39
CA VAL A 71 4.20 5.80 -2.58
C VAL A 71 5.12 5.85 -3.81
N PRO A 72 6.28 6.55 -3.79
CA PRO A 72 7.14 6.63 -4.97
C PRO A 72 7.72 5.27 -5.37
N ARG A 73 7.99 4.36 -4.42
CA ARG A 73 8.43 2.99 -4.73
C ARG A 73 7.34 2.22 -5.49
N ILE A 74 6.08 2.29 -5.05
CA ILE A 74 4.97 1.63 -5.72
C ILE A 74 4.73 2.23 -7.09
N LEU A 75 4.81 3.56 -7.24
CA LEU A 75 4.71 4.23 -8.54
C LEU A 75 5.80 3.77 -9.52
N SER A 76 7.03 3.55 -9.04
CA SER A 76 8.12 3.05 -9.89
C SER A 76 7.84 1.66 -10.46
N LEU A 77 7.05 0.83 -9.76
CA LEU A 77 6.58 -0.45 -10.29
C LEU A 77 5.57 -0.20 -11.42
N LEU A 78 4.58 0.66 -11.17
CA LEU A 78 3.54 0.99 -12.14
C LEU A 78 4.11 1.64 -13.41
N ASP A 79 5.27 2.30 -13.35
CA ASP A 79 5.89 2.90 -14.53
C ASP A 79 6.59 1.88 -15.45
N GLN A 80 6.84 0.65 -14.97
CA GLN A 80 7.55 -0.36 -15.76
C GLN A 80 6.77 -0.76 -17.04
N PRO A 81 7.40 -0.76 -18.23
CA PRO A 81 6.71 -1.05 -19.50
C PRO A 81 6.07 -2.44 -19.55
N ARG A 82 6.68 -3.41 -18.86
CA ARG A 82 6.27 -4.82 -18.83
C ARG A 82 6.00 -5.30 -17.41
N ILE A 83 5.31 -4.49 -16.61
CA ILE A 83 4.87 -4.89 -15.28
C ILE A 83 3.94 -6.12 -15.35
N ASP A 84 4.16 -7.07 -14.43
CA ASP A 84 3.27 -8.21 -14.24
C ASP A 84 1.85 -7.73 -13.81
N PRO A 85 0.77 -8.22 -14.43
CA PRO A 85 -0.59 -7.78 -14.09
C PRO A 85 -0.96 -7.97 -12.62
N GLY A 86 -0.46 -9.03 -11.97
CA GLY A 86 -0.68 -9.29 -10.56
C GLY A 86 0.05 -8.28 -9.67
N VAL A 87 1.29 -7.92 -10.02
CA VAL A 87 2.04 -6.83 -9.37
C VAL A 87 1.29 -5.51 -9.52
N ALA A 88 0.85 -5.18 -10.75
CA ALA A 88 0.12 -3.94 -11.01
C ALA A 88 -1.18 -3.85 -10.20
N HIS A 89 -1.96 -4.93 -10.16
CA HIS A 89 -3.19 -4.97 -9.38
C HIS A 89 -2.91 -4.76 -7.88
N SER A 90 -1.98 -5.53 -7.30
CA SER A 90 -1.63 -5.39 -5.88
C SER A 90 -1.03 -4.03 -5.54
N ALA A 91 -0.29 -3.42 -6.47
CA ALA A 91 0.23 -2.06 -6.30
C ALA A 91 -0.90 -1.04 -6.18
N LEU A 92 -1.90 -1.13 -7.07
CA LEU A 92 -3.09 -0.27 -7.03
C LEU A 92 -3.91 -0.49 -5.75
N GLU A 93 -4.09 -1.74 -5.29
CA GLU A 93 -4.76 -2.05 -4.02
C GLU A 93 -4.05 -1.45 -2.80
N VAL A 94 -2.73 -1.39 -2.80
CA VAL A 94 -1.97 -0.73 -1.74
C VAL A 94 -2.17 0.79 -1.78
N LEU A 95 -2.15 1.39 -2.97
CA LEU A 95 -2.40 2.83 -3.11
C LEU A 95 -3.84 3.21 -2.71
N LEU A 96 -4.83 2.39 -3.07
CA LEU A 96 -6.22 2.50 -2.60
C LEU A 96 -6.30 2.49 -1.07
N ARG A 97 -5.63 1.49 -0.45
CA ARG A 97 -5.57 1.38 1.01
C ARG A 97 -4.93 2.61 1.65
N LEU A 98 -3.88 3.17 1.05
CA LEU A 98 -3.29 4.42 1.53
C LEU A 98 -4.28 5.59 1.43
N ALA A 99 -5.02 5.69 0.32
CA ALA A 99 -6.01 6.73 0.04
C ALA A 99 -7.26 6.69 0.95
N GLU A 100 -7.47 5.62 1.73
CA GLU A 100 -8.58 5.54 2.68
C GLU A 100 -8.49 6.64 3.75
N ARG A 101 -7.26 7.10 4.06
CA ARG A 101 -6.99 8.16 5.04
C ARG A 101 -6.63 9.47 4.37
N GLN A 102 -6.92 10.59 5.05
CA GLN A 102 -6.67 11.92 4.52
C GLN A 102 -5.17 12.17 4.26
N GLU A 103 -4.28 11.83 5.18
CA GLU A 103 -2.84 12.05 4.98
C GLU A 103 -2.29 11.20 3.82
N GLY A 104 -2.87 10.01 3.61
CA GLY A 104 -2.52 9.17 2.47
C GLY A 104 -2.99 9.76 1.14
N ARG A 105 -4.20 10.33 1.08
CA ARG A 105 -4.68 11.05 -0.12
C ARG A 105 -3.79 12.23 -0.46
N GLU A 106 -3.42 13.03 0.52
CA GLU A 106 -2.53 14.18 0.34
C GLU A 106 -1.18 13.73 -0.23
N ALA A 107 -0.56 12.70 0.37
CA ALA A 107 0.70 12.15 -0.11
C ALA A 107 0.61 11.59 -1.55
N LEU A 108 -0.52 10.97 -1.91
CA LEU A 108 -0.75 10.46 -3.27
C LEU A 108 -0.93 11.60 -4.30
N LEU A 109 -1.61 12.69 -3.90
CA LEU A 109 -1.77 13.88 -4.74
C LEU A 109 -0.43 14.61 -4.92
N GLU A 110 0.35 14.78 -3.85
CA GLU A 110 1.70 15.37 -3.89
C GLU A 110 2.66 14.58 -4.76
N ALA A 111 2.57 13.25 -4.74
CA ALA A 111 3.34 12.37 -5.60
C ALA A 111 2.83 12.31 -7.06
N ASN A 112 1.82 13.11 -7.41
CA ASN A 112 1.20 13.15 -8.74
C ASN A 112 0.74 11.77 -9.26
N VAL A 113 0.20 10.96 -8.35
CA VAL A 113 -0.39 9.65 -8.67
C VAL A 113 -1.47 9.76 -9.76
N PRO A 114 -2.36 10.77 -9.79
CA PRO A 114 -3.36 10.89 -10.86
C PRO A 114 -2.77 10.92 -12.28
N ALA A 115 -1.72 11.72 -12.51
CA ALA A 115 -1.08 11.78 -13.83
C ALA A 115 -0.38 10.46 -14.20
N THR A 116 0.23 9.81 -13.20
CA THR A 116 0.87 8.49 -13.38
C THR A 116 -0.18 7.43 -13.74
N LEU A 117 -1.35 7.45 -13.08
CA LEU A 117 -2.47 6.56 -13.40
C LEU A 117 -3.02 6.80 -14.80
N ALA A 118 -3.19 8.05 -15.22
CA ALA A 118 -3.65 8.37 -16.57
C ALA A 118 -2.71 7.80 -17.63
N THR A 119 -1.40 7.97 -17.44
CA THR A 119 -0.36 7.42 -18.34
C THR A 119 -0.39 5.89 -18.33
N PHE A 120 -0.52 5.29 -17.14
CA PHE A 120 -0.60 3.84 -16.97
C PHE A 120 -1.81 3.23 -17.66
N VAL A 121 -3.00 3.83 -17.49
CA VAL A 121 -4.25 3.40 -18.14
C VAL A 121 -4.16 3.53 -19.64
N ALA A 122 -3.70 4.67 -20.16
CA ALA A 122 -3.52 4.86 -21.61
C ALA A 122 -2.57 3.81 -22.22
N ARG A 123 -1.51 3.43 -21.49
CA ARG A 123 -0.58 2.38 -21.90
C ARG A 123 -1.24 0.99 -21.91
N ILE A 124 -2.12 0.68 -20.96
CA ILE A 124 -2.88 -0.57 -20.97
C ILE A 124 -3.88 -0.61 -22.13
N GLU A 125 -4.58 0.50 -22.40
CA GLU A 125 -5.59 0.57 -23.44
C GLU A 125 -4.99 0.50 -24.86
N THR A 126 -3.77 1.03 -25.05
CA THR A 126 -3.05 1.03 -26.34
C THR A 126 -2.20 -0.23 -26.57
N GLY A 127 -1.68 -0.83 -25.50
CA GLY A 127 -0.92 -2.08 -25.57
C GLY A 127 -1.87 -3.27 -25.60
N SER A 128 -2.03 -3.90 -26.77
CA SER A 128 -2.88 -5.07 -27.07
C SER A 128 -2.60 -6.36 -26.25
N GLU A 129 -2.58 -6.26 -24.93
CA GLU A 129 -2.61 -7.39 -24.02
C GLU A 129 -3.92 -7.32 -23.25
N LYS A 130 -4.62 -8.45 -23.15
CA LYS A 130 -5.74 -8.69 -22.23
C LYS A 130 -5.29 -8.50 -20.77
N ARG A 131 -4.84 -7.32 -20.37
CA ARG A 131 -4.49 -7.01 -18.99
C ARG A 131 -5.81 -6.85 -18.25
N SER A 132 -5.93 -7.71 -17.23
CA SER A 132 -7.14 -8.05 -16.49
C SER A 132 -8.02 -6.83 -16.21
N GLY A 133 -9.33 -6.93 -16.47
CA GLY A 133 -10.30 -5.89 -16.14
C GLY A 133 -10.20 -5.41 -14.68
N ALA A 134 -9.69 -6.26 -13.79
CA ALA A 134 -9.38 -5.92 -12.40
C ALA A 134 -8.31 -4.81 -12.23
N VAL A 135 -7.30 -4.74 -13.11
CA VAL A 135 -6.26 -3.69 -13.05
C VAL A 135 -6.86 -2.35 -13.46
N LEU A 136 -7.63 -2.32 -14.56
CA LEU A 136 -8.32 -1.12 -15.01
C LEU A 136 -9.36 -0.66 -13.99
N GLN A 137 -10.10 -1.59 -13.39
CA GLN A 137 -11.06 -1.30 -12.34
C GLN A 137 -10.38 -0.66 -11.11
N ALA A 138 -9.29 -1.26 -10.60
CA ALA A 138 -8.56 -0.72 -9.46
C ALA A 138 -7.96 0.66 -9.76
N ALA A 139 -7.46 0.89 -10.98
CA ALA A 139 -6.94 2.19 -11.39
C ALA A 139 -8.04 3.26 -11.44
N ARG A 140 -9.22 2.91 -11.96
CA ARG A 140 -10.39 3.82 -11.99
C ARG A 140 -10.89 4.13 -10.59
N GLU A 141 -11.00 3.12 -9.73
CA GLU A 141 -11.41 3.29 -8.34
C GLU A 141 -10.46 4.23 -7.60
N LEU A 142 -9.15 4.07 -7.80
CA LEU A 142 -8.16 4.95 -7.20
C LEU A 142 -8.25 6.38 -7.72
N ALA A 143 -8.47 6.55 -9.02
CA ALA A 143 -8.69 7.86 -9.61
C ALA A 143 -9.94 8.53 -9.01
N LEU A 144 -11.05 7.81 -8.88
CA LEU A 144 -12.28 8.30 -8.26
C LEU A 144 -12.08 8.69 -6.79
N GLN A 145 -11.29 7.92 -6.05
CA GLN A 145 -11.01 8.21 -4.64
C GLN A 145 -10.13 9.44 -4.44
N LEU A 146 -9.20 9.71 -5.37
CA LEU A 146 -8.30 10.86 -5.29
C LEU A 146 -8.91 12.14 -5.83
N LEU A 147 -9.73 12.04 -6.88
CA LEU A 147 -10.22 13.19 -7.64
C LEU A 147 -11.73 13.45 -7.46
N GLY A 148 -12.45 12.54 -6.81
CA GLY A 148 -13.92 12.53 -6.84
C GLY A 148 -14.46 11.89 -8.12
N PRO A 149 -15.79 11.91 -8.37
CA PRO A 149 -16.34 11.41 -9.62
C PRO A 149 -15.73 12.17 -10.80
N LEU A 150 -14.95 11.47 -11.62
CA LEU A 150 -14.49 11.97 -12.91
C LEU A 150 -15.74 12.29 -13.72
N ASP A 151 -15.88 13.54 -14.20
CA ASP A 151 -16.93 13.83 -15.17
C ASP A 151 -16.67 13.02 -16.46
N ASP A 152 -17.69 12.88 -17.31
CA ASP A 152 -17.61 12.13 -18.58
C ASP A 152 -16.53 12.65 -19.56
N ARG A 153 -15.77 13.70 -19.19
CA ARG A 153 -14.70 14.34 -19.96
C ARG A 153 -13.31 14.14 -19.33
N GLY A 154 -13.21 13.38 -18.24
CA GLY A 154 -11.92 12.99 -17.65
C GLY A 154 -11.18 14.13 -16.95
N GLN A 155 -11.88 15.10 -16.37
CA GLN A 155 -11.28 16.11 -15.50
C GLN A 155 -11.79 15.99 -14.07
N ALA A 156 -10.90 16.28 -13.13
CA ALA A 156 -11.14 16.37 -11.69
C ALA A 156 -11.67 17.75 -11.31
#